data_AF-A0A8T2V6J7-F1
#
_entry.id   AF-A0A8T2V6J7-F1
#
_cell.length_a   1.000
_cell.length_b   1.000
_cell.length_c   1.000
_cell.angle_alpha   90.00
_cell.angle_beta   90.00
_cell.angle_gamma   90.00
#
_symmetry.space_group_name_H-M   'P 1'
#
loop_
_entity.id
_entity.type
_entity.pdbx_description
1 polymer ?
#
loop_
_entity_poly.entity_id
_entity_poly.type
_entity_poly.pdbx_seq_one_letter_code
_entity_poly.pdbx_strand_id
1 'polypeptide(L)'
;PNSNGSYLAETCDLLFNAAAKGKEFLIVGTKHQVADLVASAALRAQCHYVNEKWLGGMLTNWATTETRLRRFQYLQLEESRGGFDRLPKQEAANLKGQLFRLKKCLGGIQYMSDLPDIAIITDQYE
;
A
#
# COMPACT_ATOMS: atom_id res chain seq x y z
N PRO A 1 -14.73 -5.02 -31.47
CA PRO A 1 -13.42 -5.66 -31.19
C PRO A 1 -12.21 -4.71 -31.04
N ASN A 2 -12.29 -3.39 -31.29
CA ASN A 2 -11.10 -2.51 -31.30
C ASN A 2 -11.09 -1.37 -30.25
N SER A 3 -12.09 -1.27 -29.37
CA SER A 3 -12.15 -0.19 -28.38
C SER A 3 -11.14 -0.37 -27.23
N ASN A 4 -10.91 -1.60 -26.77
CA ASN A 4 -10.06 -1.88 -25.60
C ASN A 4 -8.59 -1.54 -25.83
N GLY A 5 -8.08 -1.74 -27.06
CA GLY A 5 -6.71 -1.36 -27.41
C GLY A 5 -6.50 0.16 -27.40
N SER A 6 -7.53 0.93 -27.80
CA SER A 6 -7.49 2.39 -27.77
C SER A 6 -7.42 2.93 -26.34
N TYR A 7 -8.24 2.41 -25.43
CA TYR A 7 -8.25 2.88 -24.04
C TYR A 7 -6.96 2.53 -23.27
N LEU A 8 -6.37 1.38 -23.56
CA LEU A 8 -5.09 1.00 -22.95
C LEU A 8 -3.96 1.92 -23.41
N ALA A 9 -3.88 2.21 -24.71
CA ALA A 9 -2.88 3.13 -25.26
C ALA A 9 -3.03 4.53 -24.64
N GLU A 10 -4.24 5.06 -24.61
CA GLU A 10 -4.53 6.37 -24.01
C GLU A 10 -4.18 6.41 -22.51
N THR A 11 -4.51 5.34 -21.77
CA THR A 11 -4.17 5.24 -20.34
C THR A 11 -2.65 5.20 -20.15
N CYS A 12 -1.92 4.44 -20.96
CA CYS A 12 -0.46 4.41 -20.91
C CYS A 12 0.16 5.80 -21.15
N ASP A 13 -0.35 6.55 -22.12
CA ASP A 13 0.11 7.91 -22.40
C ASP A 13 -0.17 8.86 -21.22
N LEU A 14 -1.34 8.75 -20.58
CA LEU A 14 -1.68 9.53 -19.38
C LEU A 14 -0.76 9.20 -18.20
N LEU A 15 -0.52 7.91 -17.94
CA LEU A 15 0.37 7.46 -16.87
C LEU A 15 1.81 7.91 -17.12
N PHE A 16 2.28 7.81 -18.37
CA PHE A 16 3.61 8.27 -18.76
C PHE A 16 3.78 9.78 -18.52
N ASN A 17 2.80 10.59 -18.95
CA ASN A 17 2.81 12.02 -18.73
C ASN A 17 2.73 12.41 -17.25
N ALA A 18 2.01 11.63 -16.43
CA ALA A 18 1.94 11.84 -15.00
C ALA A 18 3.27 11.49 -14.31
N ALA A 19 3.89 10.38 -14.69
CA ALA A 19 5.19 9.96 -14.18
C ALA A 19 6.28 10.98 -14.54
N ALA A 20 6.27 11.52 -15.76
CA ALA A 20 7.18 12.58 -16.18
C ALA A 20 7.03 13.88 -15.36
N LYS A 21 5.88 14.09 -14.70
CA LYS A 21 5.61 15.22 -13.80
C LYS A 21 5.93 14.91 -12.33
N GLY A 22 6.45 13.72 -12.02
CA GLY A 22 6.76 13.30 -10.66
C GLY A 22 5.53 13.05 -9.78
N LYS A 23 4.41 12.66 -10.39
CA LYS A 23 3.18 12.32 -9.65
C LYS A 23 3.33 10.99 -8.90
N GLU A 24 2.62 10.88 -7.78
CA GLU A 24 2.63 9.67 -6.96
C GLU A 24 1.54 8.68 -7.39
N PHE A 25 1.89 7.40 -7.42
CA PHE A 25 1.01 6.32 -7.89
C PHE A 25 0.72 5.30 -6.80
N LEU A 26 -0.54 4.88 -6.72
CA LEU A 26 -0.99 3.80 -5.86
C LEU A 26 -1.62 2.67 -6.69
N ILE A 27 -1.09 1.46 -6.59
CA ILE A 27 -1.65 0.27 -7.25
C ILE A 27 -2.42 -0.58 -6.24
N VAL A 28 -3.68 -0.87 -6.53
CA VAL A 28 -4.59 -1.55 -5.61
C VAL A 28 -5.08 -2.84 -6.26
N GLY A 29 -4.91 -3.95 -5.56
CA GLY A 29 -5.47 -5.23 -5.98
C GLY A 29 -5.42 -6.25 -4.88
N THR A 30 -6.56 -6.47 -4.23
CA THR A 30 -6.66 -7.31 -3.03
C THR A 30 -7.09 -8.75 -3.30
N LYS A 31 -7.38 -9.11 -4.56
CA LYS A 31 -7.73 -10.49 -4.90
C LYS A 31 -6.49 -11.37 -4.80
N HIS A 32 -6.64 -12.55 -4.19
CA HIS A 32 -5.53 -13.48 -3.94
C HIS A 32 -4.71 -13.81 -5.19
N GLN A 33 -5.35 -13.88 -6.36
CA GLN A 33 -4.69 -14.20 -7.63
C GLN A 33 -3.78 -13.07 -8.15
N VAL A 34 -4.05 -11.82 -7.76
CA VAL A 34 -3.32 -10.63 -8.26
C VAL A 34 -2.48 -9.96 -7.18
N ALA A 35 -2.67 -10.30 -5.91
CA ALA A 35 -1.99 -9.66 -4.78
C ALA A 35 -0.46 -9.64 -4.91
N ASP A 36 0.15 -10.78 -5.24
CA ASP A 36 1.59 -10.89 -5.42
C ASP A 36 2.08 -10.16 -6.68
N LEU A 37 1.28 -10.18 -7.74
CA LEU A 37 1.58 -9.48 -8.99
C LEU A 37 1.55 -7.96 -8.79
N VAL A 38 0.57 -7.44 -8.05
CA VAL A 38 0.44 -6.02 -7.73
C VAL A 38 1.62 -5.55 -6.89
N ALA A 39 1.98 -6.30 -5.85
CA ALA A 39 3.15 -5.98 -5.03
C ALA A 39 4.44 -5.98 -5.86
N SER A 40 4.66 -7.00 -6.68
CA SER A 40 5.84 -7.09 -7.54
C SER A 40 5.91 -5.97 -8.58
N ALA A 41 4.78 -5.65 -9.22
CA ALA A 41 4.70 -4.58 -10.22
C ALA A 41 4.97 -3.20 -9.61
N ALA A 42 4.35 -2.91 -8.46
CA ALA A 42 4.56 -1.64 -7.76
C ALA A 42 6.01 -1.49 -7.29
N LEU A 43 6.62 -2.54 -6.73
CA LEU A 43 8.03 -2.50 -6.32
C LEU A 43 8.97 -2.28 -7.51
N ARG A 44 8.72 -2.92 -8.65
CA ARG A 44 9.50 -2.69 -9.89
C ARG A 44 9.33 -1.28 -10.44
N ALA A 45 8.14 -0.70 -10.31
CA ALA A 45 7.81 0.64 -10.75
C ALA A 45 8.12 1.72 -9.70
N GLN A 46 8.65 1.35 -8.53
CA GLN A 46 8.87 2.24 -7.38
C GLN A 46 7.61 3.02 -6.95
N CYS A 47 6.45 2.39 -7.09
CA CYS A 47 5.15 2.94 -6.73
C CYS A 47 4.63 2.33 -5.42
N HIS A 48 3.59 2.94 -4.85
CA HIS A 48 2.90 2.43 -3.67
C HIS A 48 1.87 1.35 -4.03
N TYR A 49 1.54 0.48 -3.08
CA TYR A 49 0.54 -0.55 -3.32
C TYR A 49 -0.31 -0.95 -2.11
N VAL A 50 -1.48 -1.51 -2.40
CA VAL A 50 -2.33 -2.24 -1.45
C VAL A 50 -2.74 -3.57 -2.09
N ASN A 51 -2.23 -4.68 -1.56
CA ASN A 51 -2.44 -6.01 -2.13
C ASN A 51 -3.23 -7.00 -1.25
N GLU A 52 -3.50 -6.63 0.01
CA GLU A 52 -4.13 -7.53 0.98
C GLU A 52 -5.47 -6.98 1.45
N LYS A 53 -5.45 -5.87 2.21
CA LYS A 53 -6.67 -5.29 2.78
C LYS A 53 -6.71 -3.79 2.60
N TRP A 54 -7.67 -3.34 1.80
CA TRP A 54 -8.06 -1.94 1.71
C TRP A 54 -8.90 -1.55 2.93
N LEU A 55 -8.41 -0.61 3.73
CA LEU A 55 -9.17 -0.06 4.84
C LEU A 55 -10.04 1.08 4.32
N GLY A 56 -11.35 0.97 4.48
CA GLY A 56 -12.27 2.07 4.20
C GLY A 56 -11.81 3.34 4.93
N GLY A 57 -11.74 4.45 4.20
CA GLY A 57 -11.19 5.71 4.73
C GLY A 57 -9.72 5.97 4.41
N MET A 58 -8.99 5.04 3.78
CA MET A 58 -7.55 5.22 3.50
C MET A 58 -7.23 6.50 2.74
N LEU A 59 -8.00 6.82 1.71
CA LEU A 59 -7.82 8.02 0.88
C LEU A 59 -8.72 9.19 1.32
N THR A 60 -9.86 8.92 1.95
CA THR A 60 -10.81 9.97 2.32
C THR A 60 -10.57 10.55 3.72
N ASN A 61 -9.82 9.85 4.56
CA ASN A 61 -9.41 10.28 5.90
C ASN A 61 -7.90 10.04 6.09
N TRP A 62 -7.10 10.79 5.33
CA TRP A 62 -5.65 10.68 5.32
C TRP A 62 -5.03 10.89 6.70
N ALA A 63 -5.51 11.86 7.50
CA ALA A 63 -4.98 12.11 8.84
C ALA A 63 -5.05 10.87 9.76
N THR A 64 -6.11 10.05 9.62
CA THR A 64 -6.23 8.79 10.36
C THR A 64 -5.28 7.73 9.81
N THR A 65 -5.15 7.63 8.49
CA THR A 65 -4.19 6.73 7.83
C THR A 65 -2.75 7.06 8.23
N GLU A 66 -2.38 8.33 8.21
CA GLU A 66 -1.07 8.84 8.62
C GLU A 66 -0.75 8.48 10.07
N THR A 67 -1.72 8.67 10.99
CA THR A 67 -1.54 8.28 12.40
C THR A 67 -1.27 6.78 12.53
N ARG A 68 -1.95 5.95 11.73
CA ARG A 68 -1.72 4.49 11.71
C ARG A 68 -0.37 4.14 11.10
N LEU A 69 0.09 4.86 10.07
CA LEU A 69 1.41 4.71 9.46
C LEU A 69 2.52 5.03 10.46
N ARG A 70 2.40 6.13 11.20
CA ARG A 70 3.35 6.49 12.27
C ARG A 70 3.42 5.40 13.35
N ARG A 71 2.27 4.85 13.76
CA ARG A 71 2.23 3.72 14.71
C ARG A 71 2.90 2.47 14.14
N PHE A 72 2.69 2.17 12.87
CA PHE A 72 3.32 1.04 12.19
C PHE A 72 4.85 1.18 12.15
N GLN A 73 5.36 2.33 11.72
CA GLN A 73 6.79 2.63 11.67
C GLN A 73 7.43 2.55 13.07
N TYR A 74 6.74 3.09 14.10
CA TYR A 74 7.20 2.98 15.48
C TYR A 74 7.34 1.52 15.94
N LEU A 75 6.33 0.68 15.70
CA LEU A 75 6.39 -0.73 16.08
C LEU A 75 7.46 -1.50 15.31
N GLN A 76 7.67 -1.19 14.02
CA GLN A 76 8.72 -1.79 13.21
C GLN A 76 10.12 -1.41 13.74
N LEU A 77 10.30 -0.15 14.15
CA LEU A 77 11.54 0.32 14.75
C LEU A 77 11.81 -0.39 16.09
N GLU A 78 10.82 -0.46 16.97
CA GLU A 78 10.94 -1.15 18.26
C GLU A 78 11.24 -2.65 18.08
N GLU A 79 10.62 -3.31 17.12
CA GLU A 79 10.93 -4.71 16.78
C GLU A 79 12.38 -4.84 16.30
N SER A 80 12.83 -4.01 15.37
CA SER A 80 14.20 -4.07 14.83
C SER A 80 15.29 -3.84 15.89
N ARG A 81 14.97 -3.10 16.96
CA ARG A 81 15.87 -2.81 18.09
C ARG A 81 15.83 -3.89 19.18
N GLY A 82 15.04 -4.95 19.01
CA GLY A 82 14.84 -5.98 20.03
C GLY A 82 14.02 -5.49 21.22
N GLY A 83 13.24 -4.41 21.07
CA GLY A 83 12.42 -3.84 22.14
C GLY A 83 11.37 -4.83 22.68
N PHE A 84 10.85 -5.69 21.81
CA PHE A 84 9.87 -6.72 22.20
C PHE A 84 10.48 -7.86 23.04
N ASP A 85 11.78 -8.11 22.92
CA ASP A 85 12.43 -9.22 23.63
C ASP A 85 12.62 -8.93 25.12
N ARG A 86 12.49 -7.66 25.51
CA ARG A 86 12.53 -7.19 26.91
C ARG A 86 11.17 -7.24 27.60
N LEU A 87 10.11 -7.58 26.87
CA LEU A 87 8.74 -7.60 27.37
C LEU A 87 8.31 -9.02 27.78
N PRO A 88 7.29 -9.15 28.65
CA PRO A 88 6.64 -10.43 28.90
C PRO A 88 6.15 -11.08 27.60
N LYS A 89 6.23 -12.41 27.51
CA LYS A 89 5.86 -13.18 26.30
C LYS A 89 4.48 -12.81 25.74
N GLN A 90 3.51 -12.59 26.63
CA GLN A 90 2.14 -12.23 26.24
C GLN A 90 2.08 -10.84 25.58
N GLU A 91 2.77 -9.86 26.16
CA GLU A 91 2.82 -8.49 25.61
C GLU A 91 3.57 -8.45 24.28
N ALA A 92 4.72 -9.14 24.22
CA ALA A 92 5.49 -9.29 22.98
C ALA A 92 4.65 -9.94 21.87
N ALA A 93 3.87 -10.98 22.17
CA ALA A 93 2.98 -11.63 21.21
C ALA A 93 1.87 -10.68 20.71
N ASN A 94 1.29 -9.86 21.59
CA ASN A 94 0.29 -8.86 21.22
C ASN A 94 0.87 -7.80 20.28
N LEU A 95 2.06 -7.28 20.57
CA LEU A 95 2.73 -6.29 19.73
C LEU A 95 3.13 -6.86 18.36
N LYS A 96 3.67 -8.09 18.32
CA LYS A 96 3.95 -8.80 17.06
C LYS A 96 2.68 -9.02 16.23
N GLY A 97 1.58 -9.40 16.88
CA GLY A 97 0.27 -9.53 16.22
C GLY A 97 -0.25 -8.21 15.66
N GLN A 98 -0.11 -7.11 16.41
CA GLN A 98 -0.47 -5.76 15.94
C GLN A 98 0.40 -5.36 14.73
N LEU A 99 1.71 -5.54 14.82
CA LEU A 99 2.65 -5.23 13.75
C LEU A 99 2.36 -6.03 12.47
N PHE A 100 2.10 -7.32 12.59
CA PHE A 100 1.72 -8.18 11.46
C PHE A 100 0.45 -7.67 10.75
N ARG A 101 -0.59 -7.32 11.50
CA ARG A 101 -1.85 -6.78 10.94
C ARG A 101 -1.63 -5.45 10.23
N LEU A 102 -0.83 -4.56 10.82
CA LEU A 102 -0.50 -3.27 10.22
C LEU A 102 0.35 -3.45 8.96
N LYS A 103 1.36 -4.34 8.98
CA LYS A 103 2.22 -4.62 7.83
C LYS A 103 1.43 -5.09 6.61
N LYS A 104 0.42 -5.95 6.81
CA LYS A 104 -0.47 -6.40 5.73
C LYS A 104 -1.25 -5.27 5.08
N CYS A 105 -1.71 -4.28 5.85
CA CYS A 105 -2.56 -3.21 5.31
C CYS A 105 -1.75 -1.99 4.84
N LEU A 106 -0.66 -1.68 5.52
CA LEU A 106 0.08 -0.42 5.39
C LEU A 106 1.48 -0.59 4.81
N GLY A 107 1.99 -1.81 4.68
CA GLY A 107 3.36 -2.06 4.23
C GLY A 107 3.66 -1.47 2.85
N GLY A 108 2.74 -1.60 1.90
CA GLY A 108 2.91 -1.07 0.55
C GLY A 108 2.71 0.44 0.42
N ILE A 109 2.21 1.11 1.46
CA ILE A 109 2.03 2.57 1.52
C ILE A 109 2.89 3.22 2.62
N GLN A 110 3.84 2.49 3.20
CA GLN A 110 4.62 2.96 4.36
C GLN A 110 5.50 4.18 4.08
N TYR A 111 5.77 4.44 2.80
CA TYR A 111 6.58 5.55 2.31
C TYR A 111 5.73 6.68 1.71
N MET A 112 4.39 6.55 1.70
CA MET A 112 3.52 7.64 1.24
C MET A 112 3.56 8.79 2.24
N SER A 113 3.86 9.98 1.73
CA SER A 113 3.86 11.22 2.52
C SER A 113 2.51 11.95 2.44
N ASP A 114 1.83 11.82 1.30
CA ASP A 114 0.55 12.45 1.01
C ASP A 114 -0.34 11.50 0.20
N LEU A 115 -1.55 11.92 -0.11
CA LEU A 115 -2.47 11.23 -1.00
C LEU A 115 -1.86 11.02 -2.39
N PRO A 116 -2.13 9.86 -3.03
CA PRO A 116 -1.61 9.59 -4.35
C PRO A 116 -2.37 10.43 -5.38
N ASP A 117 -1.67 10.93 -6.39
CA ASP A 117 -2.28 11.65 -7.52
C ASP A 117 -3.11 10.70 -8.39
N ILE A 118 -2.65 9.45 -8.52
CA ILE A 118 -3.25 8.45 -9.40
C ILE A 118 -3.36 7.13 -8.65
N ALA A 119 -4.57 6.56 -8.66
CA ALA A 119 -4.84 5.22 -8.18
C ALA A 119 -5.19 4.28 -9.35
N ILE A 120 -4.46 3.18 -9.47
CA ILE A 120 -4.71 2.12 -10.43
C ILE A 120 -5.34 0.95 -9.67
N ILE A 121 -6.58 0.62 -9.99
CA ILE A 121 -7.34 -0.42 -9.27
C ILE A 121 -7.51 -1.62 -10.20
N THR A 122 -6.94 -2.76 -9.80
CA THR A 122 -7.21 -4.04 -10.43
C THR A 122 -8.41 -4.65 -9.73
N ASP A 123 -9.51 -4.71 -10.48
CA ASP A 123 -10.80 -5.26 -10.08
C ASP A 123 -11.70 -4.32 -9.25
N GLN A 124 -12.88 -4.05 -9.82
CA GLN A 124 -13.86 -3.09 -9.32
C GLN A 124 -15.21 -3.76 -8.99
N TYR A 125 -15.30 -5.11 -9.09
CA TYR A 125 -16.50 -5.88 -8.78
C TYR A 125 -16.21 -7.21 -8.07
N GLU A 126 -17.05 -7.55 -7.08
CA GLU A 126 -17.46 -8.94 -6.80
C GLU A 126 -18.67 -9.28 -7.68
#